data_AF-A0A411YWA1-F1
#
_entry.id   AF-A0A411YWA1-F1
#
_cell.length_a   1.000
_cell.length_b   1.000
_cell.length_c   1.000
_cell.angle_alpha   90.00
_cell.angle_beta   90.00
_cell.angle_gamma   90.00
#
_symmetry.space_group_name_H-M   'P 1'
#
loop_
_entity.id
_entity.type
_entity.pdbx_description
1 polymer ?
#
loop_
_entity_poly.entity_id
_entity_poly.type
_entity_poly.pdbx_seq_one_letter_code
_entity_poly.pdbx_strand_id
1 'polypeptide(L)'
;MKALGLGWGWARQGEDAAALLAARRRKKGFSQAALAEKAGCSRPTIIALERDFSGSVSILLSVLAALGVRQVLRALDMPGRAGLVPVTNAPVRDLVMTPAPLAAAVIAHFAEQISGSILDPARGQGAFFDQFPSLLQRRWCEVSEGKDFHAWSEPVDWIVTNPPWSRLRDFTLHAMNLAPNIIWLAPIVNLTTKARLRDLDEYGFGIAELLLIETPKCWPQSGFQLAAAHLKKGHQGAWQVSRLGLVVK
;
A
#
# COMPACT_ATOMS: atom_id res chain seq x y z
N MET A 1 24.23 8.93 -1.06
CA MET A 1 24.37 8.22 0.22
C MET A 1 23.42 8.81 1.25
N LYS A 2 22.37 8.08 1.63
CA LYS A 2 21.36 8.45 2.66
C LYS A 2 21.63 7.69 3.96
N ALA A 3 22.87 7.75 4.48
CA ALA A 3 23.31 6.75 5.44
C ALA A 3 22.97 7.07 6.91
N LEU A 4 22.74 8.33 7.29
CA LEU A 4 22.75 8.68 8.73
C LEU A 4 21.55 9.50 9.26
N GLY A 5 20.74 10.14 8.42
CA GLY A 5 19.58 10.93 8.91
C GLY A 5 19.95 12.12 9.83
N LEU A 6 21.18 12.63 9.71
CA LEU A 6 21.73 13.70 10.54
C LEU A 6 21.73 15.03 9.79
N GLY A 7 21.56 16.11 10.55
CA GLY A 7 21.73 17.50 10.10
C GLY A 7 22.60 18.27 11.06
N TRP A 8 22.99 19.49 10.70
CA TRP A 8 23.77 20.35 11.60
C TRP A 8 22.96 20.75 12.83
N GLY A 9 23.50 20.56 14.03
CA GLY A 9 22.89 20.99 15.28
C GLY A 9 22.89 22.52 15.45
N TRP A 10 23.74 23.23 14.70
CA TRP A 10 24.02 24.66 14.87
C TRP A 10 23.56 25.54 13.70
N ALA A 11 23.08 24.92 12.61
CA ALA A 11 22.47 25.56 11.45
C ALA A 11 21.24 24.73 11.02
N ARG A 12 20.11 25.36 10.74
CA ARG A 12 18.89 24.68 10.24
C ARG A 12 18.94 24.53 8.72
N GLN A 13 18.11 23.64 8.20
CA GLN A 13 17.99 23.43 6.76
C GLN A 13 17.45 24.71 6.11
N GLY A 14 18.16 25.22 5.09
CA GLY A 14 17.84 26.48 4.42
C GLY A 14 18.51 27.72 5.02
N GLU A 15 19.18 27.60 6.18
CA GLU A 15 20.00 28.69 6.71
C GLU A 15 21.40 28.70 6.08
N ASP A 16 21.97 29.89 5.93
CA ASP A 16 23.34 30.07 5.47
C ASP A 16 24.33 29.71 6.58
N ALA A 17 24.89 28.50 6.50
CA ALA A 17 25.86 27.99 7.46
C ALA A 17 27.16 28.83 7.53
N ALA A 18 27.58 29.45 6.43
CA ALA A 18 28.78 30.28 6.39
C ALA A 18 28.55 31.58 7.18
N ALA A 19 27.41 32.24 6.94
CA ALA A 19 27.01 33.45 7.67
C ALA A 19 26.83 33.18 9.16
N LEU A 20 26.22 32.04 9.53
CA LEU A 20 26.05 31.64 10.93
C LEU A 20 27.38 31.39 11.64
N LEU A 21 28.35 30.78 10.96
CA LEU A 21 29.69 30.55 11.51
C LEU A 21 30.39 31.89 11.79
N ALA A 22 30.33 32.82 10.84
CA ALA A 22 30.89 34.16 10.99
C ALA A 22 30.22 34.95 12.13
N ALA A 23 28.89 34.86 12.25
CA ALA A 23 28.14 35.51 13.32
C ALA A 23 28.53 34.95 14.70
N ARG A 24 28.71 33.63 14.84
CA ARG A 24 29.16 32.98 16.07
C ARG A 24 30.58 33.40 16.46
N ARG A 25 31.50 33.47 15.49
CA ARG A 25 32.86 33.96 15.72
C ARG A 25 32.84 35.40 16.26
N ARG A 26 32.08 36.30 15.62
CA ARG A 26 31.93 37.70 16.05
C ARG A 26 31.34 37.80 17.45
N LYS A 27 30.31 37.00 17.77
CA LYS A 27 29.72 36.94 19.12
C LYS A 27 30.71 36.49 20.20
N LYS A 28 31.70 35.67 19.84
CA LYS A 28 32.80 35.24 20.73
C LYS A 28 33.98 36.23 20.77
N GLY A 29 33.93 37.31 20.00
CA GLY A 29 34.98 38.34 19.97
C GLY A 29 36.25 37.93 19.21
N PHE A 30 36.22 36.84 18.43
CA PHE A 30 37.41 36.38 17.70
C PHE A 30 37.56 37.09 16.35
N SER A 31 38.79 37.47 16.00
CA SER A 31 39.17 37.73 14.62
C SER A 31 39.28 36.41 13.84
N GLN A 32 39.28 36.46 12.50
CA GLN A 32 39.47 35.26 11.69
C GLN A 32 40.84 34.61 11.94
N ALA A 33 41.88 35.41 12.22
CA ALA A 33 43.21 34.92 12.57
C ALA A 33 43.22 34.24 13.94
N ALA A 34 42.59 34.85 14.95
CA ALA A 34 42.51 34.28 16.30
C ALA A 34 41.71 32.98 16.33
N LEU A 35 40.64 32.87 15.54
CA LEU A 35 39.89 31.62 15.41
C LEU A 35 40.73 30.55 14.69
N ALA A 36 41.48 30.93 13.65
CA ALA A 36 42.33 30.01 12.91
C ALA A 36 43.42 29.39 13.81
N GLU A 37 44.10 30.23 14.60
CA GLU A 37 45.08 29.81 15.59
C GLU A 37 44.47 28.84 16.61
N LYS A 38 43.31 29.21 17.17
CA LYS A 38 42.61 28.38 18.16
C LYS A 38 42.09 27.05 17.60
N ALA A 39 41.73 27.02 16.32
CA ALA A 39 41.25 25.82 15.63
C ALA A 39 42.39 24.98 15.00
N GLY A 40 43.64 25.45 15.07
CA GLY A 40 44.80 24.78 14.48
C GLY A 40 44.78 24.76 12.95
N CYS A 41 44.25 25.80 12.30
CA CYS A 41 44.16 25.90 10.85
C CYS A 41 44.65 27.27 10.33
N SER A 42 44.65 27.45 9.00
CA SER A 42 45.07 28.70 8.38
C SER A 42 43.94 29.74 8.35
N ARG A 43 44.29 31.04 8.37
CA ARG A 43 43.31 32.14 8.20
C ARG A 43 42.54 32.03 6.87
N PRO A 44 43.16 31.71 5.71
CA PRO A 44 42.43 31.45 4.47
C PRO A 44 41.36 30.37 4.60
N THR A 45 41.60 29.33 5.40
CA THR A 45 40.61 28.26 5.64
C THR A 45 39.37 28.81 6.38
N ILE A 46 39.55 29.68 7.37
CA ILE A 46 38.43 30.36 8.03
C ILE A 46 37.67 31.27 7.06
N ILE A 47 38.37 31.98 6.17
CA ILE A 47 37.74 32.82 5.14
C ILE A 47 36.90 31.97 4.18
N ALA A 48 37.43 30.84 3.72
CA ALA A 48 36.72 29.92 2.82
C ALA A 48 35.46 29.31 3.46
N LEU A 49 35.55 28.94 4.75
CA LEU A 49 34.41 28.45 5.54
C LEU A 49 33.34 29.53 5.77
N GLU A 50 33.75 30.78 6.02
CA GLU A 50 32.83 31.90 6.26
C GLU A 50 32.27 32.54 4.98
N ARG A 51 32.86 32.28 3.82
CA ARG A 51 32.40 32.80 2.52
C ARG A 51 31.52 31.80 1.77
N ASP A 52 32.02 30.59 1.57
CA ASP A 52 31.39 29.59 0.68
C ASP A 52 31.11 28.27 1.39
N PHE A 53 31.31 28.21 2.71
CA PHE A 53 31.20 26.98 3.51
C PHE A 53 32.04 25.80 2.95
N SER A 54 33.22 26.11 2.40
CA SER A 54 34.11 25.15 1.75
C SER A 54 35.29 24.75 2.65
N GLY A 55 35.62 23.45 2.66
CA GLY A 55 36.72 22.91 3.48
C GLY A 55 36.50 21.45 3.88
N SER A 56 37.37 20.93 4.75
CA SER A 56 37.22 19.58 5.30
C SER A 56 36.28 19.57 6.50
N VAL A 57 35.53 18.47 6.67
CA VAL A 57 34.68 18.25 7.84
C VAL A 57 35.51 18.26 9.12
N SER A 58 36.72 17.68 9.11
CA SER A 58 37.62 17.67 10.27
C SER A 58 37.99 19.07 10.75
N ILE A 59 38.31 19.98 9.83
CA ILE A 59 38.62 21.37 10.18
C ILE A 59 37.37 22.09 10.68
N LEU A 60 36.22 21.89 10.02
CA LEU A 60 34.95 22.46 10.48
C LEU A 60 34.62 22.01 11.92
N LEU A 61 34.85 20.74 12.27
CA LEU A 61 34.67 20.25 13.64
C LEU A 61 35.59 20.95 14.64
N SER A 62 36.88 21.13 14.32
CA SER A 62 37.81 21.88 15.17
C SER A 62 37.39 23.34 15.36
N VAL A 63 36.94 23.99 14.29
CA VAL A 63 36.43 25.37 14.34
C VAL A 63 35.18 25.49 15.20
N LEU A 64 34.22 24.57 15.03
CA LEU A 64 33.00 24.54 15.84
C LEU A 64 33.29 24.28 17.33
N ALA A 65 34.24 23.41 17.63
CA ALA A 65 34.72 23.17 18.99
C ALA A 65 35.36 24.44 19.59
N ALA A 66 36.21 25.14 18.84
CA ALA A 66 36.82 26.41 19.27
C ALA A 66 35.78 27.51 19.56
N LEU A 67 34.65 27.48 18.87
CA LEU A 67 33.49 28.37 19.07
C LEU A 67 32.55 27.89 20.20
N GLY A 68 32.80 26.74 20.80
CA GLY A 68 32.02 26.17 21.90
C GLY A 68 30.72 25.48 21.48
N VAL A 69 30.62 25.04 20.21
CA VAL A 69 29.48 24.25 19.73
C VAL A 69 29.68 22.79 20.14
N ARG A 70 28.92 22.36 21.16
CA ARG A 70 29.01 20.99 21.70
C ARG A 70 28.17 19.98 20.89
N GLN A 71 27.02 20.40 20.39
CA GLN A 71 26.13 19.56 19.59
C GLN A 71 26.26 19.92 18.11
N VAL A 72 27.22 19.30 17.43
CA VAL A 72 27.50 19.61 16.03
C VAL A 72 26.47 18.98 15.08
N LEU A 73 25.98 17.79 15.41
CA LEU A 73 24.95 17.08 14.64
C LEU A 73 23.68 16.93 15.48
N ARG A 74 22.55 16.96 14.81
CA ARG A 74 21.23 16.62 15.36
C ARG A 74 20.58 15.57 14.48
N ALA A 75 19.71 14.76 15.06
CA ALA A 75 18.75 14.00 14.27
C ALA A 75 17.90 14.99 13.47
N LEU A 76 17.78 14.77 12.17
CA LEU A 76 16.70 15.43 11.44
C LEU A 76 15.41 14.72 11.84
N ASP A 77 14.38 15.50 12.18
CA ASP A 77 13.00 15.02 12.12
C ASP A 77 12.72 14.73 10.65
N MET A 78 13.15 13.54 10.22
CA MET A 78 12.75 13.01 8.94
C MET A 78 11.27 12.72 9.11
N PRO A 79 10.34 13.43 8.43
CA PRO A 79 9.01 12.88 8.29
C PRO A 79 9.23 11.47 7.79
N GLY A 80 8.80 10.48 8.59
CA GLY A 80 8.98 9.08 8.28
C GLY A 80 8.62 8.94 6.81
N ARG A 81 9.52 8.35 6.01
CA ARG A 81 9.20 8.06 4.61
C ARG A 81 7.83 7.41 4.63
N ALA A 82 6.79 8.14 4.21
CA ALA A 82 5.73 7.51 3.46
C ALA A 82 6.52 6.73 2.42
N GLY A 83 6.45 5.40 2.49
CA GLY A 83 7.17 4.56 1.55
C GLY A 83 6.77 4.97 0.13
N LEU A 84 7.24 4.23 -0.85
CA LEU A 84 6.52 4.17 -2.13
C LEU A 84 5.16 3.46 -1.96
N VAL A 85 4.55 3.57 -0.78
CA VAL A 85 3.20 3.18 -0.45
C VAL A 85 2.36 4.37 -0.88
N PRO A 86 1.61 4.26 -1.98
CA PRO A 86 0.66 5.28 -2.35
C PRO A 86 -0.23 5.59 -1.14
N VAL A 87 -0.66 6.84 -1.01
CA VAL A 87 -1.68 7.20 -0.02
C VAL A 87 -2.84 6.22 -0.18
N THR A 88 -3.29 5.61 0.93
CA THR A 88 -4.46 4.73 0.93
C THR A 88 -5.60 5.44 0.22
N ASN A 89 -6.16 4.81 -0.81
CA ASN A 89 -7.27 5.40 -1.55
C ASN A 89 -8.45 5.67 -0.60
N ALA A 90 -9.15 6.79 -0.81
CA ALA A 90 -10.37 7.07 -0.08
C ALA A 90 -11.42 5.96 -0.34
N PRO A 91 -12.22 5.52 0.66
CA PRO A 91 -13.17 4.41 0.50
C PRO A 91 -14.16 4.57 -0.66
N VAL A 92 -14.51 5.82 -1.01
CA VAL A 92 -15.38 6.16 -2.14
C VAL A 92 -14.82 5.66 -3.48
N ARG A 93 -13.50 5.53 -3.63
CA ARG A 93 -12.86 5.01 -4.84
C ARG A 93 -12.97 3.49 -4.97
N ASP A 94 -13.30 2.78 -3.89
CA ASP A 94 -13.48 1.32 -3.91
C ASP A 94 -14.94 0.91 -4.19
N LEU A 95 -15.86 1.87 -4.33
CA LEU A 95 -17.26 1.60 -4.65
C LEU A 95 -17.44 1.40 -6.16
N VAL A 96 -16.98 0.23 -6.63
CA VAL A 96 -17.08 -0.18 -8.03
C VAL A 96 -18.27 -1.12 -8.20
N MET A 97 -19.42 -0.58 -8.60
CA MET A 97 -20.63 -1.38 -8.80
C MET A 97 -20.51 -2.28 -10.02
N THR A 98 -20.82 -3.56 -9.83
CA THR A 98 -20.80 -4.58 -10.89
C THR A 98 -21.99 -4.42 -11.82
N PRO A 99 -21.77 -4.32 -13.15
CA PRO A 99 -22.86 -4.42 -14.11
C PRO A 99 -23.54 -5.80 -14.00
N ALA A 100 -24.86 -5.85 -13.89
CA ALA A 100 -25.60 -7.10 -13.76
C ALA A 100 -25.29 -8.13 -14.87
N PRO A 101 -25.14 -7.76 -16.16
CA PRO A 101 -24.76 -8.72 -17.21
C PRO A 101 -23.38 -9.37 -16.98
N LEU A 102 -22.43 -8.62 -16.39
CA LEU A 102 -21.12 -9.17 -16.06
C LEU A 102 -21.23 -10.18 -14.91
N ALA A 103 -21.96 -9.83 -13.86
CA ALA A 103 -22.19 -10.74 -12.74
C ALA A 103 -22.91 -12.02 -13.21
N ALA A 104 -23.93 -11.90 -14.06
CA ALA A 104 -24.64 -13.04 -14.65
C ALA A 104 -23.70 -13.94 -15.45
N ALA A 105 -22.82 -13.37 -16.28
CA ALA A 105 -21.86 -14.13 -17.07
C ALA A 105 -20.82 -14.87 -16.20
N VAL A 106 -20.36 -14.23 -15.11
CA VAL A 106 -19.47 -14.90 -14.13
C VAL A 106 -20.21 -16.05 -13.43
N ILE A 107 -21.44 -15.84 -12.97
CA ILE A 107 -22.22 -16.91 -12.32
C ILE A 107 -22.49 -18.06 -13.28
N ALA A 108 -22.85 -17.77 -14.54
CA ALA A 108 -23.07 -18.77 -15.57
C ALA A 108 -21.83 -19.65 -15.82
N HIS A 109 -20.64 -19.06 -15.84
CA HIS A 109 -19.38 -19.80 -16.01
C HIS A 109 -19.13 -20.83 -14.90
N PHE A 110 -19.46 -20.49 -13.65
CA PHE A 110 -19.26 -21.38 -12.50
C PHE A 110 -20.51 -22.19 -12.13
N ALA A 111 -21.61 -22.06 -12.88
CA ALA A 111 -22.92 -22.57 -12.49
C ALA A 111 -22.95 -24.09 -12.22
N GLU A 112 -22.23 -24.88 -13.03
CA GLU A 112 -22.17 -26.34 -12.88
C GLU A 112 -21.45 -26.79 -11.59
N GLN A 113 -20.61 -25.92 -11.02
CA GLN A 113 -19.84 -26.22 -9.81
C GLN A 113 -20.55 -25.76 -8.54
N ILE A 114 -21.33 -24.68 -8.64
CA ILE A 114 -21.99 -24.05 -7.50
C ILE A 114 -23.15 -24.93 -7.01
N SER A 115 -23.14 -25.26 -5.72
CA SER A 115 -24.17 -26.06 -5.06
C SER A 115 -24.26 -25.72 -3.57
N GLY A 116 -25.38 -26.09 -2.92
CA GLY A 116 -25.60 -25.84 -1.50
C GLY A 116 -25.98 -24.40 -1.17
N SER A 117 -25.25 -23.79 -0.25
CA SER A 117 -25.45 -22.43 0.25
C SER A 117 -24.45 -21.45 -0.35
N ILE A 118 -24.91 -20.24 -0.66
CA ILE A 118 -24.11 -19.21 -1.31
C ILE A 118 -24.31 -17.84 -0.65
N LEU A 119 -23.22 -17.12 -0.45
CA LEU A 119 -23.21 -15.80 0.18
C LEU A 119 -22.61 -14.74 -0.76
N ASP A 120 -23.31 -13.62 -0.89
CA ASP A 120 -22.77 -12.36 -1.42
C ASP A 120 -22.40 -11.44 -0.24
N PRO A 121 -21.13 -11.37 0.19
CA PRO A 121 -20.76 -10.63 1.39
C PRO A 121 -20.63 -9.11 1.19
N ALA A 122 -20.77 -8.62 -0.05
CA ALA A 122 -20.72 -7.20 -0.39
C ALA A 122 -21.75 -6.90 -1.48
N ARG A 123 -23.03 -7.13 -1.15
CA ARG A 123 -24.12 -7.19 -2.14
C ARG A 123 -24.22 -5.92 -2.99
N GLY A 124 -24.01 -4.74 -2.40
CA GLY A 124 -24.32 -3.48 -3.05
C GLY A 124 -25.75 -3.49 -3.59
N GLN A 125 -25.89 -3.29 -4.90
CA GLN A 125 -27.18 -3.26 -5.59
C GLN A 125 -27.74 -4.64 -6.00
N GLY A 126 -27.12 -5.75 -5.57
CA GLY A 126 -27.63 -7.11 -5.86
C GLY A 126 -27.08 -7.75 -7.12
N ALA A 127 -26.06 -7.17 -7.75
CA ALA A 127 -25.55 -7.63 -9.05
C ALA A 127 -25.22 -9.13 -9.09
N PHE A 128 -24.55 -9.68 -8.06
CA PHE A 128 -24.30 -11.12 -7.95
C PHE A 128 -25.47 -11.86 -7.29
N PHE A 129 -25.96 -11.37 -6.16
CA PHE A 129 -27.05 -11.99 -5.41
C PHE A 129 -28.29 -12.33 -6.25
N ASP A 130 -28.70 -11.44 -7.15
CA ASP A 130 -29.88 -11.61 -8.00
C ASP A 130 -29.66 -12.70 -9.08
N GLN A 131 -28.41 -13.01 -9.41
CA GLN A 131 -28.02 -13.98 -10.43
C GLN A 131 -27.75 -15.37 -9.84
N PHE A 132 -27.64 -15.50 -8.51
CA PHE A 132 -27.45 -16.79 -7.87
C PHE A 132 -28.59 -17.75 -8.20
N PRO A 133 -28.29 -19.03 -8.56
CA PRO A 133 -29.32 -20.00 -8.89
C PRO A 133 -30.39 -20.11 -7.80
N SER A 134 -31.66 -20.08 -8.22
CA SER A 134 -32.82 -20.01 -7.31
C SER A 134 -32.98 -21.23 -6.39
N LEU A 135 -32.37 -22.36 -6.76
CA LEU A 135 -32.39 -23.60 -6.00
C LEU A 135 -31.44 -23.59 -4.79
N LEU A 136 -30.55 -22.59 -4.68
CA LEU A 136 -29.56 -22.50 -3.61
C LEU A 136 -30.10 -21.73 -2.39
N GLN A 137 -29.52 -22.00 -1.23
CA GLN A 137 -29.74 -21.16 -0.05
C GLN A 137 -28.93 -19.87 -0.18
N ARG A 138 -29.57 -18.82 -0.71
CA ARG A 138 -28.94 -17.52 -0.97
C ARG A 138 -28.89 -16.66 0.30
N ARG A 139 -27.71 -16.16 0.64
CA ARG A 139 -27.46 -15.23 1.75
C ARG A 139 -26.75 -13.98 1.23
N TRP A 140 -26.82 -12.88 1.99
CA TRP A 140 -26.13 -11.65 1.63
C TRP A 140 -25.75 -10.82 2.86
N CYS A 141 -24.67 -10.06 2.72
CA CYS A 141 -24.27 -8.98 3.62
C CYS A 141 -24.14 -7.68 2.83
N GLU A 142 -24.54 -6.58 3.47
CA GLU A 142 -24.35 -5.22 2.99
C GLU A 142 -24.29 -4.31 4.21
N VAL A 143 -23.13 -3.70 4.44
CA VAL A 143 -22.87 -2.92 5.65
C VAL A 143 -23.78 -1.69 5.72
N SER A 144 -24.13 -1.10 4.57
CA SER A 144 -25.07 0.02 4.50
C SER A 144 -26.51 -0.36 4.88
N GLU A 145 -26.83 -1.67 4.89
CA GLU A 145 -28.13 -2.22 5.32
C GLU A 145 -28.02 -2.98 6.66
N GLY A 146 -26.96 -2.73 7.43
CA GLY A 146 -26.80 -3.27 8.79
C GLY A 146 -26.40 -4.74 8.85
N LYS A 147 -26.01 -5.36 7.73
CA LYS A 147 -25.47 -6.73 7.69
C LYS A 147 -23.98 -6.70 7.37
N ASP A 148 -23.14 -6.68 8.39
CA ASP A 148 -21.69 -6.69 8.22
C ASP A 148 -21.17 -8.11 7.98
N PHE A 149 -20.41 -8.30 6.90
CA PHE A 149 -19.76 -9.57 6.59
C PHE A 149 -18.78 -10.02 7.67
N HIS A 150 -18.05 -9.10 8.32
CA HIS A 150 -17.11 -9.48 9.38
C HIS A 150 -17.81 -9.97 10.66
N ALA A 151 -19.10 -9.67 10.83
CA ALA A 151 -19.93 -10.20 11.89
C ALA A 151 -20.60 -11.54 11.51
N TRP A 152 -20.55 -11.95 10.25
CA TRP A 152 -21.13 -13.21 9.78
C TRP A 152 -20.25 -14.39 10.21
N SER A 153 -20.85 -15.40 10.83
CA SER A 153 -20.15 -16.59 11.35
C SER A 153 -20.73 -17.92 10.89
N GLU A 154 -21.83 -17.92 10.13
CA GLU A 154 -22.43 -19.16 9.62
C GLU A 154 -21.61 -19.70 8.42
N PRO A 155 -21.14 -20.96 8.44
CA PRO A 155 -20.48 -21.55 7.28
C PRO A 155 -21.40 -21.60 6.06
N VAL A 156 -20.82 -21.43 4.87
CA VAL A 156 -21.51 -21.56 3.58
C VAL A 156 -20.64 -22.33 2.59
N ASP A 157 -21.22 -22.89 1.53
CA ASP A 157 -20.48 -23.68 0.55
C ASP A 157 -19.71 -22.80 -0.43
N TRP A 158 -20.29 -21.64 -0.76
CA TRP A 158 -19.77 -20.68 -1.73
C TRP A 158 -19.86 -19.24 -1.24
N ILE A 159 -18.82 -18.46 -1.52
CA ILE A 159 -18.81 -17.00 -1.39
C ILE A 159 -18.50 -16.41 -2.76
N VAL A 160 -19.36 -15.52 -3.28
CA VAL A 160 -19.17 -14.92 -4.60
C VAL A 160 -19.55 -13.43 -4.57
N THR A 161 -18.61 -12.54 -4.91
CA THR A 161 -18.91 -11.10 -5.03
C THR A 161 -17.81 -10.32 -5.78
N ASN A 162 -18.05 -9.02 -5.96
CA ASN A 162 -17.01 -8.01 -6.23
C ASN A 162 -16.70 -7.27 -4.92
N PRO A 163 -15.70 -7.70 -4.14
CA PRO A 163 -15.43 -7.11 -2.84
C PRO A 163 -14.76 -5.74 -3.00
N PRO A 164 -14.81 -4.87 -1.98
CA PRO A 164 -14.03 -3.64 -1.98
C PRO A 164 -12.53 -3.96 -2.08
N TRP A 165 -11.86 -3.53 -3.15
CA TRP A 165 -10.51 -3.99 -3.48
C TRP A 165 -9.43 -3.56 -2.47
N SER A 166 -9.63 -2.45 -1.76
CA SER A 166 -8.77 -2.03 -0.64
C SER A 166 -8.83 -2.97 0.56
N ARG A 167 -9.96 -3.65 0.78
CA ARG A 167 -10.19 -4.59 1.89
C ARG A 167 -10.19 -6.06 1.44
N LEU A 168 -9.79 -6.34 0.20
CA LEU A 168 -9.80 -7.69 -0.37
C LEU A 168 -9.05 -8.71 0.49
N ARG A 169 -7.94 -8.32 1.14
CA ARG A 169 -7.18 -9.22 2.03
C ARG A 169 -8.03 -9.62 3.24
N ASP A 170 -8.64 -8.67 3.92
CA ASP A 170 -9.47 -8.91 5.11
C ASP A 170 -10.71 -9.73 4.76
N PHE A 171 -11.33 -9.44 3.60
CA PHE A 171 -12.43 -10.23 3.06
C PHE A 171 -12.01 -11.67 2.78
N THR A 172 -10.84 -11.87 2.16
CA THR A 172 -10.32 -13.20 1.85
C THR A 172 -10.04 -14.00 3.13
N LEU A 173 -9.36 -13.40 4.12
CA LEU A 173 -9.06 -14.05 5.39
C LEU A 173 -10.32 -14.50 6.12
N HIS A 174 -11.36 -13.66 6.15
CA HIS A 174 -12.63 -14.02 6.77
C HIS A 174 -13.35 -15.12 5.97
N ALA A 175 -13.45 -14.97 4.65
CA ALA A 175 -14.10 -15.92 3.76
C ALA A 175 -13.50 -17.33 3.83
N MET A 176 -12.17 -17.46 3.95
CA MET A 176 -11.49 -18.76 4.04
C MET A 176 -11.85 -19.57 5.30
N ASN A 177 -12.35 -18.91 6.35
CA ASN A 177 -12.87 -19.58 7.54
C ASN A 177 -14.32 -20.07 7.36
N LEU A 178 -15.07 -19.49 6.41
CA LEU A 178 -16.51 -19.69 6.26
C LEU A 178 -16.87 -20.61 5.09
N ALA A 179 -16.07 -20.62 4.02
CA ALA A 179 -16.41 -21.33 2.79
C ALA A 179 -15.22 -22.03 2.14
N PRO A 180 -15.40 -23.25 1.60
CA PRO A 180 -14.37 -23.96 0.85
C PRO A 180 -14.17 -23.41 -0.57
N ASN A 181 -15.13 -22.66 -1.11
CA ASN A 181 -15.06 -22.06 -2.45
C ASN A 181 -15.38 -20.58 -2.40
N ILE A 182 -14.49 -19.76 -2.97
CA ILE A 182 -14.60 -18.31 -2.97
C ILE A 182 -14.33 -17.80 -4.39
N ILE A 183 -15.19 -16.94 -4.92
CA ILE A 183 -14.99 -16.27 -6.21
C ILE A 183 -14.96 -14.76 -5.99
N TRP A 184 -13.80 -14.15 -6.26
CA TRP A 184 -13.62 -12.70 -6.21
C TRP A 184 -13.51 -12.11 -7.60
N LEU A 185 -14.36 -11.13 -7.92
CA LEU A 185 -14.14 -10.24 -9.06
C LEU A 185 -13.17 -9.12 -8.64
N ALA A 186 -11.92 -9.22 -9.05
CA ALA A 186 -10.88 -8.25 -8.69
C ALA A 186 -9.73 -8.23 -9.71
N PRO A 187 -8.93 -7.16 -9.77
CA PRO A 187 -7.70 -7.17 -10.55
C PRO A 187 -6.75 -8.28 -10.07
N ILE A 188 -6.09 -8.99 -10.99
CA ILE A 188 -5.19 -10.11 -10.64
C ILE A 188 -4.08 -9.66 -9.70
N VAL A 189 -3.57 -8.44 -9.88
CA VAL A 189 -2.53 -7.85 -9.01
C VAL A 189 -3.01 -7.69 -7.56
N ASN A 190 -4.32 -7.51 -7.36
CA ASN A 190 -4.92 -7.50 -6.04
C ASN A 190 -5.05 -8.91 -5.45
N LEU A 191 -5.00 -9.98 -6.23
CA LEU A 191 -5.08 -11.34 -5.69
C LEU A 191 -3.70 -11.97 -5.45
N THR A 192 -2.71 -11.59 -6.26
CA THR A 192 -1.45 -12.34 -6.45
C THR A 192 -0.22 -11.71 -5.78
N THR A 193 -0.41 -10.77 -4.86
CA THR A 193 0.72 -10.27 -4.05
C THR A 193 1.31 -11.41 -3.21
N LYS A 194 2.63 -11.39 -2.96
CA LYS A 194 3.32 -12.43 -2.17
C LYS A 194 2.66 -12.69 -0.80
N ALA A 195 2.16 -11.64 -0.13
CA ALA A 195 1.49 -11.78 1.16
C ALA A 195 0.16 -12.53 1.02
N ARG A 196 -0.65 -12.17 0.02
CA ARG A 196 -1.95 -12.82 -0.23
C ARG A 196 -1.80 -14.27 -0.65
N LEU A 197 -0.81 -14.60 -1.48
CA LEU A 197 -0.52 -15.99 -1.83
C LEU A 197 -0.10 -16.82 -0.61
N ARG A 198 0.73 -16.25 0.29
CA ARG A 198 1.08 -16.90 1.55
C ARG A 198 -0.13 -17.10 2.46
N ASP A 199 -1.02 -16.11 2.55
CA ASP A 199 -2.27 -16.25 3.30
C ASP A 199 -3.10 -17.43 2.76
N LEU A 200 -3.20 -17.59 1.42
CA LEU A 200 -3.89 -18.75 0.83
C LEU A 200 -3.23 -20.06 1.27
N ASP A 201 -1.90 -20.16 1.13
CA ASP A 201 -1.15 -21.38 1.50
C ASP A 201 -1.34 -21.73 2.98
N GLU A 202 -1.27 -20.74 3.88
CA GLU A 202 -1.43 -20.91 5.33
C GLU A 202 -2.84 -21.40 5.72
N TYR A 203 -3.87 -20.99 4.97
CA TYR A 203 -5.25 -21.45 5.16
C TYR A 203 -5.58 -22.73 4.37
N GLY A 204 -4.62 -23.26 3.61
CA GLY A 204 -4.78 -24.44 2.77
C GLY A 204 -5.66 -24.19 1.54
N PHE A 205 -5.64 -22.98 0.97
CA PHE A 205 -6.30 -22.61 -0.27
C PHE A 205 -5.31 -22.47 -1.42
N GLY A 206 -5.80 -22.66 -2.64
CA GLY A 206 -5.09 -22.31 -3.87
C GLY A 206 -6.02 -21.61 -4.87
N ILE A 207 -5.44 -20.94 -5.85
CA ILE A 207 -6.20 -20.38 -6.98
C ILE A 207 -6.44 -21.51 -7.99
N ALA A 208 -7.69 -21.97 -8.08
CA ALA A 208 -8.09 -23.01 -9.02
C ALA A 208 -8.21 -22.45 -10.45
N GLU A 209 -8.84 -21.29 -10.59
CA GLU A 209 -9.08 -20.66 -11.88
C GLU A 209 -8.98 -19.12 -11.80
N LEU A 210 -8.41 -18.52 -12.84
CA LEU A 210 -8.50 -17.11 -13.16
C LEU A 210 -9.30 -16.94 -14.46
N LEU A 211 -10.57 -16.56 -14.34
CA LEU A 211 -11.41 -16.22 -15.48
C LEU A 211 -11.16 -14.77 -15.88
N LEU A 212 -10.41 -14.57 -16.97
CA LEU A 212 -10.05 -13.23 -17.46
C LEU A 212 -11.26 -12.49 -18.02
N ILE A 213 -11.46 -11.26 -17.57
CA ILE A 213 -12.61 -10.41 -17.89
C ILE A 213 -12.11 -9.10 -18.49
N GLU A 214 -12.77 -8.63 -19.54
CA GLU A 214 -12.56 -7.26 -20.02
C GLU A 214 -13.15 -6.26 -19.04
N THR A 215 -12.33 -5.32 -18.57
CA THR A 215 -12.77 -4.29 -17.63
C THR A 215 -13.93 -3.48 -18.25
N PRO A 216 -15.10 -3.39 -17.58
CA PRO A 216 -16.20 -2.57 -18.06
C PRO A 216 -15.77 -1.14 -18.34
N LYS A 217 -16.22 -0.56 -19.46
CA LYS A 217 -15.84 0.82 -19.86
C LYS A 217 -16.26 1.89 -18.85
N CYS A 218 -17.30 1.63 -18.06
CA CYS A 218 -17.78 2.51 -17.00
C CYS A 218 -16.91 2.46 -15.73
N TRP A 219 -15.98 1.53 -15.63
CA TRP A 219 -15.09 1.41 -14.47
C TRP A 219 -13.80 2.20 -14.64
N PRO A 220 -13.13 2.58 -13.54
CA PRO A 220 -11.79 3.14 -13.59
C PRO A 220 -10.82 2.23 -14.35
N GLN A 221 -10.14 2.79 -15.34
CA GLN A 221 -9.16 2.05 -16.14
C GLN A 221 -7.78 2.14 -15.48
N SER A 222 -7.16 0.99 -15.18
CA SER A 222 -5.89 0.91 -14.45
C SER A 222 -4.79 0.12 -15.20
N GLY A 223 -5.07 -0.38 -16.40
CA GLY A 223 -4.17 -1.26 -17.16
C GLY A 223 -3.99 -2.66 -16.56
N PHE A 224 -4.46 -2.91 -15.34
CA PHE A 224 -4.44 -4.22 -14.71
C PHE A 224 -5.56 -5.11 -15.26
N GLN A 225 -5.23 -6.39 -15.44
CA GLN A 225 -6.18 -7.40 -15.87
C GLN A 225 -7.18 -7.70 -14.75
N LEU A 226 -8.48 -7.57 -15.07
CA LEU A 226 -9.59 -7.97 -14.21
C LEU A 226 -9.84 -9.48 -14.35
N ALA A 227 -10.14 -10.18 -13.26
CA ALA A 227 -10.54 -11.57 -13.30
C ALA A 227 -11.59 -11.90 -12.24
N ALA A 228 -12.40 -12.93 -12.50
CA ALA A 228 -13.08 -13.67 -11.46
C ALA A 228 -12.16 -14.81 -11.04
N ALA A 229 -11.64 -14.77 -9.81
CA ALA A 229 -10.68 -15.74 -9.30
C ALA A 229 -11.35 -16.72 -8.35
N HIS A 230 -11.30 -18.01 -8.69
CA HIS A 230 -11.79 -19.09 -7.84
C HIS A 230 -10.70 -19.54 -6.89
N LEU A 231 -10.82 -19.16 -5.62
CA LEU A 231 -10.01 -19.66 -4.51
C LEU A 231 -10.70 -20.90 -3.95
N LYS A 232 -9.96 -22.01 -3.88
CA LYS A 232 -10.51 -23.32 -3.50
C LYS A 232 -9.67 -23.97 -2.40
N LYS A 233 -10.34 -24.39 -1.33
CA LYS A 233 -9.72 -25.12 -0.23
C LYS A 233 -9.18 -26.47 -0.73
N GLY A 234 -7.96 -26.80 -0.34
CA GLY A 234 -7.25 -28.02 -0.73
C GLY A 234 -6.72 -28.02 -2.16
N HIS A 235 -6.83 -26.92 -2.92
CA HIS A 235 -6.28 -26.88 -4.28
C HIS A 235 -4.77 -26.69 -4.28
N GLN A 236 -4.04 -27.69 -4.79
CA GLN A 236 -2.57 -27.68 -4.94
C GLN A 236 -2.12 -27.76 -6.41
N GLY A 237 -3.08 -27.80 -7.35
CA GLY A 237 -2.79 -27.95 -8.77
C GLY A 237 -2.35 -26.67 -9.44
N ALA A 238 -2.02 -26.77 -10.73
CA ALA A 238 -1.78 -25.61 -11.58
C ALA A 238 -3.02 -24.68 -11.60
N TRP A 239 -2.77 -23.39 -11.82
CA TRP A 239 -3.87 -22.44 -11.99
C TRP A 239 -4.40 -22.56 -13.42
N GLN A 240 -5.70 -22.80 -13.56
CA GLN A 240 -6.36 -22.69 -14.84
C GLN A 240 -6.54 -21.21 -15.19
N VAL A 241 -6.27 -20.85 -16.44
CA VAL A 241 -6.55 -19.50 -16.95
C VAL A 241 -7.50 -19.64 -18.13
N SER A 242 -8.67 -19.04 -18.00
CA SER A 242 -9.73 -19.02 -19.02
C SER A 242 -10.09 -17.58 -19.34
N ARG A 243 -10.93 -17.35 -20.35
CA ARG A 243 -11.36 -16.00 -20.72
C ARG A 243 -12.88 -16.01 -20.86
N LEU A 244 -13.54 -15.04 -20.24
CA LEU A 244 -14.98 -14.91 -20.35
C LEU A 244 -15.33 -14.60 -21.81
N GLY A 245 -16.19 -15.44 -22.42
CA GLY A 245 -16.66 -15.22 -23.77
C GLY A 245 -17.32 -13.85 -23.92
N LEU A 246 -17.29 -13.27 -25.13
CA LEU A 246 -17.94 -11.99 -25.39
C LEU A 246 -19.43 -12.09 -25.02
N VAL A 247 -19.85 -11.30 -24.03
CA VAL A 247 -21.27 -11.11 -23.72
C VAL A 247 -21.85 -10.33 -24.90
N VAL A 248 -22.53 -11.03 -25.81
CA VAL A 248 -23.28 -10.40 -26.89
C VAL A 248 -24.37 -9.55 -26.23
N LYS A 249 -24.33 -8.25 -26.53
CA LYS A 249 -25.30 -7.27 -26.04
C LYS A 249 -26.71 -7.56 -26.51
#